data_AF-A0A1G8KXY2-F1
#
_entry.id   AF-A0A1G8KXY2-F1
#
_cell.length_a   1.000
_cell.length_b   1.000
_cell.length_c   1.000
_cell.angle_alpha   90.00
_cell.angle_beta   90.00
_cell.angle_gamma   90.00
#
_symmetry.space_group_name_H-M   'P 1'
#
loop_
_entity.id
_entity.type
_entity.pdbx_description
1 polymer ?
#
loop_
_entity_poly.entity_id
_entity_poly.type
_entity_poly.pdbx_seq_one_letter_code
_entity_poly.pdbx_strand_id
1 'polypeptide(L)'
;MKLDDVVTKADTPAEFPRGMNNFRRQFADKMDIIDVKSKSIDTRVYFIVEKTGYVRYVAATGSDKKHSDAAEAAVRRLFVKWKPATINGEPVRYLYTFPLTLKKH
;
A
#
# COMPACT_ATOMS: atom_id res chain seq x y z
N MET A 1 -9.24 1.62 -13.00
CA MET A 1 -9.30 0.82 -11.75
C MET A 1 -10.73 0.32 -11.61
N LYS A 2 -10.98 -1.00 -11.53
CA LYS A 2 -12.35 -1.50 -11.27
C LYS A 2 -12.60 -1.45 -9.77
N LEU A 3 -13.38 -0.44 -9.34
CA LEU A 3 -13.64 -0.12 -7.94
C LEU A 3 -14.93 -0.74 -7.40
N ASP A 4 -15.58 -1.62 -8.16
CA ASP A 4 -16.81 -2.31 -7.75
C ASP A 4 -16.60 -3.04 -6.41
N ASP A 5 -17.51 -2.85 -5.45
CA ASP A 5 -17.47 -3.48 -4.11
C ASP A 5 -16.20 -3.19 -3.28
N VAL A 6 -15.46 -2.13 -3.61
CA VAL A 6 -14.29 -1.70 -2.82
C VAL A 6 -14.73 -0.83 -1.66
N VAL A 7 -14.32 -1.20 -0.45
CA VAL A 7 -14.57 -0.44 0.77
C VAL A 7 -13.29 0.19 1.30
N THR A 8 -13.42 1.31 2.01
CA THR A 8 -12.31 2.02 2.69
C THR A 8 -12.34 1.83 4.21
N LYS A 9 -13.42 1.26 4.73
CA LYS A 9 -13.63 0.93 6.15
C LYS A 9 -14.06 -0.53 6.25
N ALA A 10 -13.57 -1.22 7.27
CA ALA A 10 -13.90 -2.60 7.56
C ALA A 10 -13.82 -2.81 9.09
N ASP A 11 -14.54 -3.80 9.60
CA ASP A 11 -14.51 -4.14 11.04
C ASP A 11 -13.13 -4.70 11.43
N THR A 12 -12.57 -5.53 10.55
CA THR A 12 -11.18 -5.98 10.64
C THR A 12 -10.43 -5.53 9.39
N PRO A 13 -9.36 -4.73 9.51
CA PRO A 13 -8.58 -4.27 8.36
C PRO A 13 -7.73 -5.39 7.77
N ALA A 14 -7.32 -5.22 6.51
CA ALA A 14 -6.39 -6.13 5.87
C ALA A 14 -5.02 -6.13 6.58
N GLU A 15 -4.42 -7.31 6.72
CA GLU A 15 -3.16 -7.48 7.48
C GLU A 15 -2.07 -8.18 6.65
N PHE A 16 -0.92 -7.54 6.52
CA PHE A 16 0.29 -8.13 5.93
C PHE A 16 0.84 -9.25 6.84
N PRO A 17 1.38 -10.35 6.30
CA PRO A 17 1.96 -11.42 7.11
C PRO A 17 3.04 -10.91 8.06
N ARG A 18 2.97 -11.34 9.33
CA ARG A 18 3.83 -10.84 10.41
C ARG A 18 3.60 -9.35 10.76
N GLY A 19 2.47 -8.80 10.35
CA GLY A 19 1.98 -7.47 10.73
C GLY A 19 2.55 -6.32 9.91
N MET A 20 1.99 -5.13 10.15
CA MET A 20 2.31 -3.91 9.37
C MET A 20 3.73 -3.40 9.56
N ASN A 21 4.38 -3.73 10.67
CA ASN A 21 5.79 -3.42 10.86
C ASN A 21 6.67 -4.21 9.87
N ASN A 22 6.30 -5.45 9.56
CA ASN A 22 7.00 -6.23 8.55
C ASN A 22 6.75 -5.68 7.15
N PHE A 23 5.50 -5.31 6.84
CA PHE A 23 5.16 -4.62 5.59
C PHE A 23 6.04 -3.38 5.37
N ARG A 24 6.13 -2.47 6.35
CA ARG A 24 6.92 -1.24 6.24
C ARG A 24 8.40 -1.53 5.98
N ARG A 25 8.98 -2.53 6.65
CA ARG A 25 10.38 -2.92 6.43
C ARG A 25 10.61 -3.49 5.04
N GLN A 26 9.76 -4.43 4.59
CA GLN A 26 9.91 -5.01 3.26
C GLN A 26 9.62 -3.99 2.16
N PHE A 27 8.63 -3.12 2.35
CA PHE A 27 8.36 -2.01 1.43
C PHE A 27 9.59 -1.10 1.31
N ALA A 28 10.18 -0.67 2.44
CA ALA A 28 11.39 0.16 2.44
C ALA A 28 12.59 -0.53 1.75
N ASP A 29 12.77 -1.85 1.94
CA ASP A 29 13.81 -2.64 1.28
C ASP A 29 13.63 -2.71 -0.25
N LYS A 30 12.37 -2.71 -0.73
CA LYS A 30 12.05 -2.73 -2.17
C LYS A 30 11.92 -1.35 -2.80
N MET A 31 11.92 -0.30 -1.98
CA MET A 31 11.83 1.08 -2.44
C MET A 31 13.24 1.53 -2.81
N ASP A 32 13.44 1.75 -4.11
CA ASP A 32 14.68 2.34 -4.60
C ASP A 32 14.74 3.78 -4.05
N ILE A 33 15.58 4.03 -3.04
CA ILE A 33 15.72 5.35 -2.41
C ILE A 33 16.26 6.31 -3.49
N ILE A 34 15.35 6.94 -4.22
CA ILE A 34 15.68 8.00 -5.15
C ILE A 34 16.05 9.20 -4.30
N ASP A 35 17.24 9.75 -4.54
CA ASP A 35 17.68 11.02 -3.94
C ASP A 35 16.61 12.08 -4.20
N VAL A 36 15.75 12.31 -3.20
CA VAL A 36 14.63 13.22 -3.32
C VAL A 36 15.23 14.62 -3.20
N LYS A 37 15.56 15.23 -4.35
CA LYS A 37 15.97 16.64 -4.41
C LYS A 37 14.92 17.58 -3.79
N SER A 38 13.67 17.12 -3.69
CA SER A 38 12.57 17.82 -3.03
C SER A 38 12.64 17.71 -1.51
N LYS A 39 12.57 18.87 -0.83
CA LYS A 39 12.55 18.98 0.64
C LYS A 39 11.34 18.33 1.33
N SER A 40 10.36 17.84 0.56
CA SER A 40 9.14 17.22 1.05
C SER A 40 8.74 16.03 0.18
N ILE A 41 8.61 14.84 0.79
CA ILE A 41 7.93 13.70 0.17
C ILE A 41 6.44 13.81 0.49
N ASP A 42 5.63 14.00 -0.55
CA ASP A 42 4.17 14.10 -0.50
C ASP A 42 3.47 12.89 -1.13
N THR A 43 4.23 11.82 -1.41
CA THR A 43 3.72 10.65 -2.11
C THR A 43 2.76 9.86 -1.24
N ARG A 44 1.60 9.48 -1.78
CA ARG A 44 0.63 8.59 -1.15
C ARG A 44 0.40 7.38 -2.05
N VAL A 45 0.42 6.20 -1.43
CA VAL A 45 0.25 4.92 -2.11
C VAL A 45 -1.16 4.40 -1.86
N TYR A 46 -1.73 3.77 -2.88
CA TYR A 46 -3.05 3.16 -2.89
C TYR A 46 -2.95 1.78 -3.52
N PHE A 47 -3.61 0.79 -2.92
CA PHE A 47 -3.79 -0.52 -3.55
C PHE A 47 -4.99 -1.24 -2.96
N ILE A 48 -5.55 -2.17 -3.73
CA ILE A 48 -6.67 -2.99 -3.27
C ILE A 48 -6.12 -4.33 -2.78
N VAL A 49 -6.48 -4.69 -1.55
CA VAL A 49 -6.38 -6.07 -1.07
C VAL A 49 -7.69 -6.76 -1.46
N GLU A 50 -7.62 -7.71 -2.38
CA GLU A 50 -8.77 -8.49 -2.83
C GLU A 50 -9.27 -9.43 -1.72
N LYS A 51 -10.50 -9.96 -1.86
CA LYS A 51 -11.07 -10.95 -0.93
C LYS A 51 -10.19 -12.19 -0.74
N THR A 52 -9.37 -12.49 -1.74
CA THR A 52 -8.39 -13.59 -1.75
C THR A 52 -7.10 -13.27 -1.00
N GLY A 53 -6.89 -12.02 -0.58
CA GLY A 53 -5.67 -11.53 0.06
C GLY A 53 -4.59 -11.07 -0.92
N TYR A 54 -4.80 -11.17 -2.23
CA TYR A 54 -3.84 -10.68 -3.22
C TYR A 54 -4.00 -9.18 -3.45
N VAL A 55 -2.87 -8.50 -3.64
CA VAL A 55 -2.84 -7.07 -3.96
C VAL A 55 -3.09 -6.86 -5.45
N ARG A 56 -3.99 -5.92 -5.78
CA ARG A 56 -4.30 -5.47 -7.13
C ARG A 56 -4.42 -3.94 -7.17
N TYR A 57 -4.40 -3.39 -8.38
CA TYR A 57 -4.66 -1.96 -8.63
C TYR A 57 -3.78 -1.01 -7.79
N VAL A 58 -2.47 -1.26 -7.82
CA VAL A 58 -1.48 -0.39 -7.16
C VAL A 58 -1.35 0.92 -7.93
N ALA A 59 -1.44 2.03 -7.21
CA ALA A 59 -1.22 3.38 -7.70
C ALA A 59 -0.48 4.21 -6.65
N ALA A 60 0.37 5.14 -7.07
CA ALA A 60 0.96 6.15 -6.18
C ALA A 60 0.83 7.54 -6.79
N THR A 61 0.57 8.53 -5.95
CA THR A 61 0.40 9.92 -6.36
C THR A 61 1.30 10.81 -5.51
N GLY A 62 2.04 11.72 -6.13
CA GLY A 62 2.90 12.69 -5.47
C GLY A 62 3.50 13.66 -6.49
N SER A 63 4.16 14.70 -5.99
CA SER A 63 4.79 15.73 -6.84
C SER A 63 5.98 15.18 -7.63
N ASP A 64 6.69 14.19 -7.09
CA ASP A 64 7.79 13.49 -7.77
C ASP A 64 7.28 12.19 -8.41
N LYS A 65 7.20 12.20 -9.76
CA LYS A 65 6.75 11.03 -10.52
C LYS A 65 7.70 9.84 -10.35
N LYS A 66 9.02 10.06 -10.31
CA LYS A 66 9.98 8.95 -10.16
C LYS A 66 9.80 8.28 -8.80
N HIS A 67 9.59 9.08 -7.75
CA HIS A 67 9.31 8.55 -6.42
C HIS A 67 7.99 7.79 -6.35
N SER A 68 6.94 8.32 -7.00
CA SER A 68 5.64 7.64 -7.10
C SER A 68 5.75 6.31 -7.87
N ASP A 69 6.45 6.30 -9.01
CA ASP A 69 6.68 5.09 -9.82
C ASP A 69 7.47 4.03 -9.01
N ALA A 70 8.50 4.45 -8.25
CA ALA A 70 9.27 3.56 -7.38
C ALA A 70 8.42 2.98 -6.24
N ALA A 71 7.53 3.78 -5.65
CA ALA A 71 6.60 3.32 -4.64
C ALA A 71 5.61 2.28 -5.17
N GLU A 72 5.07 2.49 -6.38
CA GLU A 72 4.23 1.48 -7.04
C GLU A 72 5.00 0.19 -7.29
N ALA A 73 6.22 0.29 -7.83
CA ALA A 73 7.07 -0.86 -8.11
C ALA A 73 7.39 -1.64 -6.83
N ALA A 74 7.71 -0.95 -5.73
CA ALA A 74 7.97 -1.56 -4.43
C ALA A 74 6.79 -2.40 -3.93
N VAL A 75 5.56 -1.87 -3.97
CA VAL A 75 4.36 -2.66 -3.59
C VAL A 75 4.15 -3.84 -4.53
N ARG A 76 4.33 -3.66 -5.85
CA ARG A 76 4.17 -4.76 -6.82
C ARG A 76 5.21 -5.88 -6.64
N ARG A 77 6.42 -5.55 -6.19
CA ARG A 77 7.49 -6.51 -5.86
C ARG A 77 7.17 -7.33 -4.61
N LEU A 78 6.27 -6.86 -3.73
CA LEU A 78 5.79 -7.61 -2.57
C LEU A 78 4.73 -8.62 -3.00
N PHE A 79 5.16 -9.73 -3.58
CA PHE A 79 4.29 -10.84 -3.96
C PHE A 79 3.96 -11.71 -2.73
N VAL A 80 3.16 -11.16 -1.83
CA VAL A 80 2.79 -11.78 -0.55
C VAL A 80 1.27 -11.73 -0.38
N LYS A 81 0.69 -12.84 0.10
CA LYS A 81 -0.74 -12.93 0.41
C LYS A 81 -1.04 -12.27 1.75
N TRP A 82 -1.94 -11.30 1.77
CA TRP A 82 -2.44 -10.63 2.96
C TRP A 82 -3.60 -11.42 3.57
N LYS A 83 -3.88 -11.21 4.85
CA LYS A 83 -5.20 -11.49 5.39
C LYS A 83 -6.16 -10.42 4.85
N PRO A 84 -7.28 -10.79 4.20
CA PRO A 84 -8.22 -9.81 3.68
C PRO A 84 -8.88 -9.03 4.83
N ALA A 85 -9.38 -7.84 4.53
CA ALA A 85 -10.27 -7.14 5.44
C ALA A 85 -11.63 -7.85 5.50
N THR A 86 -12.33 -7.75 6.63
CA THR A 86 -13.66 -8.34 6.79
C THR A 86 -14.69 -7.35 7.31
N ILE A 87 -15.92 -7.46 6.81
CA ILE A 87 -17.11 -6.81 7.36
C ILE A 87 -18.07 -7.93 7.75
N ASN A 88 -18.58 -7.91 8.99
CA ASN A 88 -19.43 -8.99 9.53
C ASN A 88 -18.82 -10.40 9.35
N GLY A 89 -17.49 -10.51 9.40
CA GLY A 89 -16.76 -11.77 9.20
C GLY A 89 -16.58 -12.20 7.74
N GLU A 90 -17.16 -11.49 6.77
CA GLU A 90 -17.00 -11.80 5.35
C GLU A 90 -15.85 -11.01 4.71
N PRO A 91 -15.00 -11.64 3.86
CA PRO A 91 -13.90 -10.97 3.21
C PRO A 91 -14.38 -9.97 2.15
N VAL A 92 -13.83 -8.75 2.18
CA VAL A 92 -14.20 -7.65 1.29
C VAL A 92 -13.00 -7.13 0.49
N ARG A 93 -13.25 -6.46 -0.65
CA ARG A 93 -12.19 -5.76 -1.39
C ARG A 93 -11.88 -4.47 -0.63
N TYR A 94 -10.65 -4.33 -0.15
CA TYR A 94 -10.28 -3.24 0.74
C TYR A 94 -9.26 -2.31 0.09
N LEU A 95 -9.59 -1.03 -0.02
CA LEU A 95 -8.63 -0.01 -0.45
C LEU A 95 -7.72 0.36 0.72
N TYR A 96 -6.48 -0.11 0.67
CA TYR A 96 -5.44 0.29 1.60
C TYR A 96 -4.71 1.52 1.06
N THR A 97 -4.44 2.49 1.94
CA THR A 97 -3.65 3.67 1.59
C THR A 97 -2.76 4.12 2.75
N PHE A 98 -1.58 4.65 2.40
CA PHE A 98 -0.66 5.22 3.37
C PHE A 98 0.19 6.31 2.72
N PRO A 99 0.50 7.41 3.44
CA PRO A 99 1.45 8.40 2.96
C PRO A 99 2.89 7.89 3.16
N LEU A 100 3.74 8.11 2.16
CA LEU A 100 5.19 8.08 2.32
C LEU A 100 5.59 9.41 2.95
N THR A 101 5.75 9.42 4.27
CA THR A 101 6.30 10.57 4.96
C THR A 101 7.75 10.27 5.32
N LEU A 102 8.64 11.25 5.09
CA LEU A 102 9.85 11.37 5.88
C LEU A 102 9.40 11.71 7.29
N LYS A 103 9.30 10.71 8.18
CA LYS A 103 9.32 11.03 9.61
C LYS A 103 10.72 11.52 9.94
N LYS A 104 10.92 12.82 9.86
CA LYS A 104 11.98 13.50 10.58
C LYS A 104 11.62 13.36 12.06
N HIS A 105 12.28 12.44 12.76
CA HIS A 105 12.37 12.52 14.21
C HIS A 105 13.38 13.60 14.57
#